data_AF-A0A6G7NTN1-F1
#
_entry.id   AF-A0A6G7NTN1-F1
#
_cell.length_a   1.000
_cell.length_b   1.000
_cell.length_c   1.000
_cell.angle_alpha   90.00
_cell.angle_beta   90.00
_cell.angle_gamma   90.00
#
_symmetry.space_group_name_H-M   'P 1'
#
loop_
_entity.id
_entity.type
_entity.pdbx_description
1 polymer ?
#
loop_
_entity_poly.entity_id
_entity_poly.type
_entity_poly.pdbx_seq_one_letter_code
_entity_poly.pdbx_strand_id
1 'polypeptide(L)'
;LINSDKEDETCLRKYRKRCMQDMHQWLSFGPKYGYLSELQSGEQFLETIEKEKKTTTVIVHIYEDGVKGCDLLNSSLTCLAEEYSMVRLCKIKASNTGAG
;
A
#
# COMPACT_ATOMS: atom_id res chain seq x y z
N LEU A 1 37.09 -33.40 -7.08
CA LEU A 1 37.03 -32.02 -7.60
C LEU A 1 35.65 -31.69 -8.17
N ILE A 2 35.05 -32.50 -9.05
CA ILE A 2 33.73 -32.24 -9.69
C ILE A 2 32.53 -32.13 -8.70
N ASN A 3 32.60 -32.73 -7.51
CA ASN A 3 31.52 -32.63 -6.52
C ASN A 3 31.49 -31.29 -5.75
N SER A 4 32.65 -30.67 -5.51
CA SER A 4 32.73 -29.44 -4.71
C SER A 4 32.05 -28.27 -5.41
N ASP A 5 32.31 -28.12 -6.72
CA ASP A 5 31.77 -27.01 -7.51
C ASP A 5 30.23 -27.10 -7.66
N LYS A 6 29.69 -28.32 -7.73
CA LYS A 6 28.23 -28.55 -7.81
C LYS A 6 27.52 -28.33 -6.47
N GLU A 7 28.18 -28.66 -5.37
CA GLU A 7 27.69 -28.40 -4.01
C GLU A 7 27.68 -26.89 -3.71
N ASP A 8 28.72 -26.15 -4.15
CA ASP A 8 28.81 -24.70 -4.03
C ASP A 8 27.74 -23.95 -4.83
N GLU A 9 27.50 -24.33 -6.10
CA GLU A 9 26.42 -23.73 -6.91
C GLU A 9 25.03 -23.97 -6.29
N THR A 10 24.82 -25.16 -5.73
CA THR A 10 23.57 -25.48 -5.02
C THR A 10 23.39 -24.64 -3.76
N CYS A 11 24.48 -24.41 -3.02
CA CYS A 11 24.50 -23.55 -1.84
C CYS A 11 24.19 -22.08 -2.21
N LEU A 12 24.87 -21.53 -3.22
CA LEU A 12 24.66 -20.17 -3.71
C LEU A 12 23.23 -19.94 -4.18
N ARG A 13 22.63 -20.90 -4.90
CA ARG A 13 21.23 -20.81 -5.34
C ARG A 13 20.26 -20.78 -4.16
N LYS A 14 20.48 -21.61 -3.14
CA LYS A 14 19.67 -21.61 -1.92
C LYS A 14 19.78 -20.29 -1.17
N TYR A 15 21.00 -19.76 -1.04
CA TYR A 15 21.23 -18.48 -0.38
C TYR A 15 20.51 -17.32 -1.09
N ARG A 16 20.68 -17.19 -2.42
CA ARG A 16 19.99 -16.16 -3.23
C ARG A 16 18.47 -16.24 -3.06
N LYS A 17 17.91 -17.45 -3.11
CA LYS A 17 16.46 -17.66 -2.90
C LYS A 17 16.03 -17.21 -1.50
N ARG A 18 16.83 -17.54 -0.48
CA ARG A 18 16.54 -17.18 0.90
C ARG A 18 16.54 -15.67 1.11
N CYS A 19 17.53 -14.95 0.57
CA CYS A 19 17.58 -13.49 0.67
C CYS A 19 16.32 -12.81 0.08
N MET A 20 15.84 -13.28 -1.08
CA MET A 20 14.60 -12.75 -1.68
C MET A 20 13.36 -13.07 -0.82
N GLN A 21 13.29 -14.28 -0.26
CA GLN A 21 12.19 -14.69 0.61
C GLN A 21 12.15 -13.87 1.90
N ASP A 22 13.31 -13.65 2.52
CA ASP A 22 13.42 -12.88 3.76
C ASP A 22 13.02 -11.41 3.54
N MET A 23 13.45 -10.80 2.42
CA MET A 23 13.00 -9.46 2.01
C MET A 23 11.48 -9.40 1.82
N HIS A 24 10.90 -10.34 1.07
CA HIS A 24 9.45 -10.36 0.84
C HIS A 24 8.69 -10.51 2.14
N GLN A 25 9.15 -11.41 3.01
CA GLN A 25 8.52 -11.66 4.30
C GLN A 25 8.53 -10.41 5.18
N TRP A 26 9.66 -9.70 5.28
CA TRP A 26 9.76 -8.44 6.02
C TRP A 26 8.78 -7.37 5.52
N LEU A 27 8.61 -7.25 4.21
CA LEU A 27 7.75 -6.25 3.59
C LEU A 27 6.25 -6.64 3.58
N SER A 28 5.95 -7.93 3.76
CA SER A 28 4.57 -8.45 3.73
C SER A 28 3.85 -8.38 5.08
N PHE A 29 4.50 -7.86 6.12
CA PHE A 29 3.89 -7.69 7.44
C PHE A 29 3.45 -6.24 7.64
N GLY A 30 2.14 -6.04 7.71
CA GLY A 30 1.54 -4.73 7.95
C GLY A 30 0.08 -4.84 8.38
N PRO A 31 -0.48 -3.76 8.96
CA PRO A 31 -1.92 -3.66 9.15
C PRO A 31 -2.63 -3.87 7.80
N LYS A 32 -3.76 -4.58 7.84
CA LYS A 32 -4.62 -4.77 6.66
C LYS A 32 -5.81 -3.84 6.77
N TYR A 33 -6.01 -3.00 5.76
CA TYR A 33 -7.15 -2.09 5.63
C TYR A 33 -8.25 -2.79 4.85
N GLY A 34 -8.06 -3.02 3.55
CA GLY A 34 -9.01 -3.78 2.74
C GLY A 34 -10.22 -2.98 2.21
N TYR A 35 -10.27 -1.66 2.44
CA TYR A 35 -11.39 -0.82 2.03
C TYR A 35 -10.96 0.63 1.76
N LEU A 36 -11.78 1.36 1.00
CA LEU A 36 -11.60 2.79 0.73
C LEU A 36 -12.27 3.62 1.83
N SER A 37 -11.47 4.31 2.64
CA SER A 37 -11.95 5.16 3.74
C SER A 37 -12.37 6.54 3.26
N GLU A 38 -13.48 7.10 3.75
CA GLU A 38 -13.84 8.50 3.48
C GLU A 38 -13.42 9.42 4.63
N LEU A 39 -12.63 10.44 4.31
CA LEU A 39 -12.18 11.46 5.26
C LEU A 39 -13.11 12.66 5.19
N GLN A 40 -13.57 13.11 6.37
CA GLN A 40 -14.56 14.18 6.49
C GLN A 40 -13.94 15.57 6.68
N SER A 41 -12.65 15.65 7.02
CA SER A 41 -11.95 16.91 7.27
C SER A 41 -10.45 16.83 6.99
N GLY A 42 -9.82 17.99 6.80
CA GLY A 42 -8.36 18.11 6.75
C GLY A 42 -7.65 17.61 8.02
N GLU A 43 -8.30 17.70 9.19
CA GLU A 43 -7.78 17.13 10.43
C GLU A 43 -7.72 15.60 10.37
N GLN A 44 -8.77 14.93 9.88
CA GLN A 44 -8.75 13.48 9.68
C GLN A 44 -7.70 13.05 8.65
N PHE A 45 -7.43 13.88 7.64
CA PHE A 45 -6.34 13.66 6.69
C PHE A 45 -4.98 13.71 7.37
N LEU A 46 -4.70 14.75 8.15
CA LEU A 46 -3.44 14.88 8.89
C LEU A 46 -3.26 13.73 9.88
N GLU A 47 -4.29 13.43 10.68
CA GLU A 47 -4.27 12.35 11.65
C GLU A 47 -4.00 10.99 10.98
N THR A 48 -4.62 10.75 9.82
CA THR A 48 -4.43 9.54 9.02
C THR A 48 -2.99 9.38 8.56
N ILE A 49 -2.27 10.46 8.24
CA ILE A 49 -0.89 10.39 7.76
C ILE A 49 0.08 10.34 8.94
N GLU A 50 -0.13 11.14 9.97
CA GLU A 50 0.79 11.25 11.11
C GLU A 50 0.81 10.01 12.01
N LYS A 51 -0.36 9.39 12.24
CA LYS A 51 -0.48 8.22 13.12
C LYS A 51 -0.19 6.90 12.41
N GLU A 52 -0.01 6.92 11.11
CA GLU A 52 0.22 5.72 10.32
C GLU A 52 1.64 5.18 10.47
N LYS A 53 1.81 3.87 10.30
CA LYS A 53 3.15 3.27 10.30
C LYS A 53 3.94 3.83 9.11
N LYS A 54 5.21 4.18 9.36
CA LYS A 54 6.14 4.69 8.32
C LYS A 54 6.35 3.74 7.13
N THR A 55 6.04 2.46 7.30
CA THR A 55 6.15 1.42 6.27
C THR A 55 4.87 1.26 5.44
N THR A 56 3.75 1.82 5.90
CA THR A 56 2.47 1.75 5.18
C THR A 56 2.43 2.83 4.10
N THR A 57 2.09 2.44 2.88
CA THR A 57 1.76 3.41 1.83
C THR A 57 0.32 3.90 2.01
N VAL A 58 0.14 5.22 2.04
CA VAL A 58 -1.19 5.86 2.08
C VAL A 58 -1.46 6.51 0.73
N ILE A 59 -2.59 6.17 0.10
CA ILE A 59 -3.06 6.77 -1.14
C ILE A 59 -4.33 7.56 -0.80
N VAL A 60 -4.33 8.86 -1.08
CA VAL A 60 -5.48 9.73 -0.86
C VAL A 60 -5.97 10.30 -2.19
N HIS A 61 -7.22 9.99 -2.55
CA HIS A 61 -7.90 10.63 -3.67
C HIS A 61 -8.65 11.88 -3.19
N ILE A 62 -8.13 13.05 -3.54
CA ILE A 62 -8.88 14.31 -3.43
C ILE A 62 -9.84 14.38 -4.63
N TYR A 63 -11.14 14.48 -4.36
CA TYR A 63 -12.20 14.39 -5.37
C TYR A 63 -13.28 15.45 -5.15
N GLU A 64 -14.22 15.60 -6.07
CA GLU A 64 -15.44 16.36 -5.83
C GLU A 64 -16.60 15.77 -6.65
N ASP A 65 -17.82 15.85 -6.12
CA ASP A 65 -18.98 15.29 -6.80
C ASP A 65 -19.25 16.04 -8.12
N GLY A 66 -19.63 15.29 -9.16
CA GLY A 66 -19.89 15.87 -10.49
C GLY A 66 -18.63 16.19 -11.31
N VAL A 67 -17.42 16.04 -10.75
CA VAL A 67 -16.17 16.11 -11.51
C VAL A 67 -15.99 14.81 -12.30
N LYS A 68 -15.78 14.95 -13.61
CA LYS A 68 -15.63 13.80 -14.52
C LYS A 68 -14.49 12.89 -14.05
N GLY A 69 -14.80 11.60 -13.93
CA GLY A 69 -13.82 10.56 -13.60
C GLY A 69 -13.66 10.27 -12.11
N CYS A 70 -14.13 11.14 -11.20
CA CYS A 70 -14.04 10.90 -9.76
C CYS A 70 -14.82 9.64 -9.34
N ASP A 71 -16.03 9.45 -9.83
CA ASP A 71 -16.84 8.26 -9.50
C ASP A 71 -16.20 6.96 -10.00
N LEU A 72 -15.59 7.01 -11.19
CA LEU A 72 -14.90 5.87 -11.78
C LEU A 72 -13.63 5.52 -11.00
N LEU A 73 -12.87 6.54 -10.59
CA LEU A 73 -11.66 6.34 -9.80
C LEU A 73 -12.01 5.84 -8.39
N ASN A 74 -13.06 6.38 -7.76
CA ASN A 74 -13.57 5.87 -6.48
C ASN A 74 -13.94 4.39 -6.57
N SER A 75 -14.68 3.98 -7.62
CA SER A 75 -15.03 2.57 -7.84
C SER A 75 -13.80 1.68 -8.04
N SER A 76 -12.82 2.15 -8.82
CA SER A 76 -11.57 1.43 -9.05
C SER A 76 -10.74 1.29 -7.76
N LEU A 77 -10.67 2.34 -6.95
CA LEU A 77 -9.96 2.32 -5.67
C LEU A 77 -10.65 1.42 -4.63
N THR A 78 -11.98 1.30 -4.65
CA THR A 78 -12.70 0.33 -3.82
C THR A 78 -12.25 -1.09 -4.12
N CYS A 79 -12.19 -1.49 -5.40
CA CYS A 79 -11.70 -2.81 -5.80
C CYS A 79 -10.21 -3.00 -5.45
N LEU A 80 -9.38 -1.99 -5.70
CA LEU A 80 -7.95 -2.05 -5.36
C LEU A 80 -7.71 -2.17 -3.85
N ALA A 81 -8.58 -1.60 -3.02
CA ALA A 81 -8.42 -1.67 -1.57
C ALA A 81 -8.56 -3.11 -1.05
N GLU A 82 -9.47 -3.89 -1.64
CA GLU A 82 -9.66 -5.29 -1.30
C GLU A 82 -8.46 -6.15 -1.74
N GLU A 83 -7.89 -5.89 -2.93
CA GLU A 83 -6.74 -6.62 -3.46
C GLU A 83 -5.44 -6.27 -2.73
N TYR A 84 -5.22 -4.99 -2.45
CA TYR A 84 -4.00 -4.45 -1.85
C TYR A 84 -4.20 -4.07 -0.39
N SER A 85 -4.63 -5.03 0.43
CA SER A 85 -4.95 -4.79 1.84
C SER A 85 -3.86 -4.13 2.69
N MET A 86 -2.58 -4.18 2.30
CA MET A 86 -1.47 -3.53 3.02
C MET A 86 -1.32 -2.03 2.71
N VAL A 87 -2.06 -1.50 1.73
CA VAL A 87 -2.09 -0.08 1.36
C VAL A 87 -3.32 0.54 1.99
N ARG A 88 -3.16 1.72 2.60
CA ARG A 88 -4.28 2.48 3.14
C ARG A 88 -4.83 3.39 2.04
N LEU A 89 -6.04 3.11 1.59
CA LEU A 89 -6.74 3.89 0.58
C LEU A 89 -7.79 4.79 1.24
N CYS A 90 -7.72 6.08 0.93
CA CYS A 90 -8.63 7.09 1.42
C CYS A 90 -9.15 7.97 0.28
N LYS A 91 -10.31 8.57 0.47
CA LYS A 91 -10.85 9.65 -0.37
C LYS A 91 -11.28 10.83 0.50
N ILE A 92 -11.15 12.04 -0.02
CA ILE A 92 -11.58 13.28 0.64
C ILE A 92 -12.15 14.24 -0.40
N LYS A 93 -13.28 14.89 -0.09
CA LYS A 93 -13.81 15.93 -0.96
C LYS A 93 -12.91 17.17 -0.92
N ALA A 94 -12.72 17.83 -2.05
CA ALA A 94 -11.93 19.06 -2.14
C ALA A 94 -12.45 20.11 -1.15
N SER A 95 -13.78 20.26 -1.05
CA SER A 95 -14.45 21.11 -0.06
C SER A 95 -14.11 20.81 1.40
N ASN A 96 -13.66 19.60 1.71
CA ASN A 96 -13.39 19.12 3.07
C ASN A 96 -11.90 19.14 3.43
N THR A 97 -11.03 19.46 2.48
CA THR A 97 -9.57 19.49 2.71
C THR A 97 -9.13 20.64 3.63
N GLY A 98 -9.93 21.70 3.75
CA GLY A 98 -9.55 22.92 4.45
C GLY A 98 -8.53 23.78 3.68
N ALA A 99 -8.18 23.37 2.45
CA ALA A 99 -7.42 24.17 1.51
C ALA A 99 -8.41 24.96 0.63
N GLY A 100 -8.79 26.14 1.10
CA GLY A 100 -9.73 27.06 0.44
C GLY A 100 -9.45 28.49 0.86
#